data_AF-A0AA39AL30-F1
#
_entry.id   AF-A0AA39AL30-F1
#
_cell.length_a   1.000
_cell.length_b   1.000
_cell.length_c   1.000
_cell.angle_alpha   90.00
_cell.angle_beta   90.00
_cell.angle_gamma   90.00
#
_symmetry.space_group_name_H-M   'P 1'
#
loop_
_entity.id
_entity.type
_entity.pdbx_description
1 polymer ?
#
loop_
_entity_poly.entity_id
_entity_poly.type
_entity_poly.pdbx_seq_one_letter_code
_entity_poly.pdbx_strand_id
1 'polypeptide(L)'
;MGLVNWDCILRTAISDIEVDYEDIKVRTLLKVPGYEKPVELGVLTSFAYPIGGEEIVVATTRVEIMLGDTAIAVRPDDERYMGFHGKFAIHPFNGRKLPIICDAILVDKNFGTGAVKITPAHDPNDSEVGKRHNLEFINIFTDDGKTNSNGGPEFAGMPRFKAREAVVAALHKRGLYKGAKDNEMRLGLCSRTKDVVE
;
A
#
# COMPACT_ATOMS: atom_id res chain seq x y z
N MET A 1 14.00 -15.18 0.12
CA MET A 1 12.85 -15.51 0.99
C MET A 1 11.65 -14.84 0.35
N GLY A 2 10.60 -15.60 0.01
CA GLY A 2 9.42 -15.05 -0.68
C GLY A 2 8.45 -14.36 0.27
N LEU A 3 7.50 -13.62 -0.28
CA LEU A 3 6.34 -13.15 0.50
C LEU A 3 5.57 -14.36 1.04
N VAL A 4 5.02 -14.24 2.24
CA VAL A 4 4.21 -15.28 2.90
C VAL A 4 2.93 -14.62 3.40
N ASN A 5 1.85 -15.39 3.48
CA ASN A 5 0.64 -14.94 4.18
C ASN A 5 0.95 -14.92 5.68
N TRP A 6 0.85 -13.76 6.32
CA TRP A 6 1.17 -13.59 7.73
C TRP A 6 -0.09 -13.30 8.56
N ASP A 7 -0.24 -14.02 9.68
CA ASP A 7 -1.26 -13.74 10.68
C ASP A 7 -0.64 -12.97 11.87
N CYS A 8 -1.06 -11.73 12.08
CA CYS A 8 -0.51 -10.85 13.12
C CYS A 8 -0.94 -11.24 14.55
N ILE A 9 -2.00 -12.03 14.71
CA ILE A 9 -2.50 -12.49 16.01
C ILE A 9 -1.75 -13.73 16.46
N LEU A 10 -1.58 -14.70 15.55
CA LEU A 10 -0.82 -15.92 15.79
C LEU A 10 0.68 -15.69 15.69
N ARG A 11 1.11 -14.61 15.02
CA ARG A 11 2.52 -14.26 14.77
C ARG A 11 3.25 -15.38 14.04
N THR A 12 2.63 -15.88 12.98
CA THR A 12 3.16 -16.95 12.16
C THR A 12 2.74 -16.78 10.71
N ALA A 13 3.56 -17.32 9.82
CA ALA A 13 3.14 -17.58 8.45
C ALA A 13 2.02 -18.63 8.45
N ILE A 14 1.07 -18.47 7.53
CA ILE A 14 -0.01 -19.42 7.24
C ILE A 14 0.03 -19.82 5.77
N SER A 15 -0.48 -21.00 5.46
CA SER A 15 -0.54 -21.51 4.09
C SER A 15 -1.72 -20.93 3.32
N ASP A 16 -1.70 -21.01 1.98
CA ASP A 16 -2.81 -20.52 1.14
C ASP A 16 -4.16 -21.19 1.45
N ILE A 17 -4.15 -22.46 1.88
CA ILE A 17 -5.37 -23.18 2.28
C ILE A 17 -5.96 -22.68 3.62
N GLU A 18 -5.17 -21.94 4.40
CA GLU A 18 -5.61 -21.27 5.63
C GLU A 18 -6.11 -19.84 5.38
N VAL A 19 -6.16 -19.38 4.13
CA VAL A 19 -6.69 -18.08 3.76
C VAL A 19 -8.10 -18.24 3.17
N ASP A 20 -9.09 -17.77 3.92
CA ASP A 20 -10.44 -17.57 3.40
C ASP A 20 -10.48 -16.23 2.64
N TYR A 21 -11.24 -16.18 1.54
CA TYR A 21 -11.42 -14.93 0.79
C TYR A 21 -12.84 -14.41 0.88
N GLU A 22 -12.96 -13.10 1.11
CA GLU A 22 -14.23 -12.38 1.11
C GLU A 22 -14.21 -11.28 0.04
N ASP A 23 -15.24 -11.26 -0.82
CA ASP A 23 -15.40 -10.24 -1.85
C ASP A 23 -16.15 -9.02 -1.28
N ILE A 24 -15.46 -7.89 -1.22
CA ILE A 24 -16.01 -6.61 -0.77
C ILE A 24 -16.36 -5.79 -2.00
N LYS A 25 -17.65 -5.62 -2.27
CA LYS A 25 -18.13 -4.93 -3.48
C LYS A 25 -18.12 -3.41 -3.38
N VAL A 26 -18.29 -2.89 -2.17
CA VAL A 26 -18.40 -1.46 -1.87
C VAL A 26 -17.67 -1.18 -0.57
N ARG A 27 -17.46 0.11 -0.29
CA ARG A 27 -16.93 0.56 1.00
C ARG A 27 -17.71 -0.07 2.15
N THR A 28 -17.00 -0.82 2.98
CA THR A 28 -17.59 -1.64 4.05
C THR A 28 -16.79 -1.50 5.33
N LEU A 29 -17.50 -1.39 6.45
CA LEU A 29 -16.92 -1.45 7.79
C LEU A 29 -16.93 -2.90 8.28
N LEU A 30 -15.77 -3.51 8.43
CA LEU A 30 -15.64 -4.88 8.92
C LEU A 30 -15.01 -4.92 10.30
N LYS A 31 -15.50 -5.83 11.15
CA LYS A 31 -14.87 -6.08 12.44
C LYS A 31 -13.60 -6.90 12.21
N VAL A 32 -12.46 -6.31 12.57
CA VAL A 32 -11.17 -6.99 12.54
C VAL A 32 -10.76 -7.33 13.98
N PRO A 33 -10.35 -8.59 14.28
CA PRO A 33 -9.94 -8.95 15.62
C PRO A 33 -8.74 -8.09 16.08
N GLY A 34 -8.73 -7.73 17.37
CA GLY A 34 -7.73 -6.80 17.93
C GLY A 34 -8.04 -5.31 17.74
N TYR A 35 -9.11 -4.95 17.02
CA TYR A 35 -9.54 -3.56 16.85
C TYR A 35 -10.91 -3.30 17.52
N GLU A 36 -10.97 -2.24 18.32
CA GLU A 36 -12.21 -1.83 19.01
C GLU A 36 -13.28 -1.28 18.04
N LYS A 37 -12.83 -0.57 17.01
CA LYS A 37 -13.68 0.01 15.97
C LYS A 37 -13.60 -0.84 14.70
N PRO A 38 -14.70 -0.97 13.95
CA PRO A 38 -14.66 -1.56 12.62
C PRO A 38 -13.66 -0.82 11.72
N VAL A 39 -13.00 -1.58 10.84
CA VAL A 39 -12.02 -1.10 9.88
C VAL A 39 -12.72 -0.85 8.54
N GLU A 40 -12.45 0.30 7.94
CA GLU A 40 -12.93 0.63 6.60
C GLU A 40 -12.09 -0.10 5.53
N LEU A 41 -12.79 -0.85 4.66
CA LEU A 41 -12.24 -1.61 3.54
C LEU A 41 -13.09 -1.38 2.29
N GLY A 42 -12.60 -1.78 1.12
CA GLY A 42 -13.28 -1.52 -0.15
C GLY A 42 -13.22 -0.05 -0.58
N VAL A 43 -12.14 0.65 -0.22
CA VAL A 43 -11.93 2.07 -0.54
C VAL A 43 -10.63 2.23 -1.30
N LEU A 44 -10.68 2.83 -2.48
CA LEU A 44 -9.51 3.23 -3.23
C LEU A 44 -9.20 4.70 -2.92
N THR A 45 -8.10 4.91 -2.20
CA THR A 45 -7.63 6.23 -1.79
C THR A 45 -6.62 6.76 -2.79
N SER A 46 -6.85 7.97 -3.29
CA SER A 46 -5.93 8.69 -4.17
C SER A 46 -5.13 9.71 -3.40
N PHE A 47 -3.81 9.74 -3.60
CA PHE A 47 -2.91 10.71 -2.97
C PHE A 47 -1.69 10.99 -3.84
N ALA A 48 -1.00 12.08 -3.57
CA ALA A 48 0.10 12.59 -4.39
C ALA A 48 1.48 12.41 -3.75
N TYR A 49 2.46 12.11 -4.59
CA TYR A 49 3.88 12.26 -4.29
C TYR A 49 4.44 13.50 -5.02
N PRO A 50 5.15 14.40 -4.32
CA PRO A 50 5.86 15.51 -4.97
C PRO A 50 6.97 15.06 -5.92
N ILE A 51 7.10 15.70 -7.08
CA ILE A 51 8.15 15.46 -8.09
C ILE A 51 8.62 16.78 -8.70
N GLY A 52 9.77 17.30 -8.26
CA GLY A 52 10.43 18.44 -8.93
C GLY A 52 9.57 19.70 -9.15
N GLY A 53 8.61 19.98 -8.26
CA GLY A 53 7.66 21.10 -8.38
C GLY A 53 6.28 20.72 -8.92
N GLU A 54 6.14 19.51 -9.46
CA GLU A 54 4.90 18.87 -9.84
C GLU A 54 4.51 17.79 -8.81
N GLU A 55 3.45 17.05 -9.10
CA GLU A 55 3.03 15.91 -8.29
C GLU A 55 2.54 14.74 -9.16
N ILE A 56 2.80 13.51 -8.72
CA ILE A 56 2.25 12.29 -9.32
C ILE A 56 1.22 11.68 -8.36
N VAL A 57 -0.01 11.52 -8.84
CA VAL A 57 -1.11 10.95 -8.04
C VAL A 57 -1.18 9.45 -8.27
N VAL A 58 -1.17 8.69 -7.18
CA VAL A 58 -1.38 7.23 -7.17
C VAL A 58 -2.70 6.90 -6.48
N ALA A 59 -3.16 5.65 -6.62
CA ALA A 59 -4.35 5.15 -5.94
C ALA A 59 -4.08 3.78 -5.29
N THR A 60 -4.60 3.55 -4.09
CA THR A 60 -4.43 2.27 -3.36
C THR A 60 -5.54 2.00 -2.35
N THR A 61 -5.78 0.72 -2.06
CA THR A 61 -6.66 0.27 -0.96
C THR A 61 -5.93 0.11 0.38
N ARG A 62 -4.60 0.14 0.37
CA ARG A 62 -3.73 0.00 1.55
C ARG A 62 -2.81 1.20 1.62
N VAL A 63 -3.33 2.33 2.08
CA VAL A 63 -2.56 3.58 2.13
C VAL A 63 -1.47 3.54 3.22
N GLU A 64 -1.66 2.77 4.29
CA GLU A 64 -0.67 2.60 5.36
C GLU A 64 0.66 1.99 4.88
N ILE A 65 0.62 1.09 3.90
CA ILE A 65 1.84 0.47 3.39
C ILE A 65 2.65 1.41 2.50
N MET A 66 2.12 2.60 2.17
CA MET A 66 2.89 3.63 1.47
C MET A 66 4.21 3.95 2.17
N LEU A 67 4.24 3.81 3.51
CA LEU A 67 5.42 4.06 4.32
C LEU A 67 6.61 3.16 3.97
N GLY A 68 6.35 2.04 3.29
CA GLY A 68 7.35 1.09 2.79
C GLY A 68 7.66 1.25 1.30
N ASP A 69 7.11 2.27 0.63
CA ASP A 69 7.26 2.42 -0.81
C ASP A 69 8.72 2.61 -1.21
N THR A 70 9.06 1.99 -2.34
CA THR A 70 10.40 2.02 -2.96
C THR A 70 10.39 2.42 -4.42
N ALA A 71 9.22 2.53 -5.07
CA ALA A 71 9.08 3.12 -6.40
C ALA A 71 7.64 3.58 -6.68
N ILE A 72 7.43 4.27 -7.80
CA ILE A 72 6.12 4.46 -8.42
C ILE A 72 6.21 3.90 -9.84
N ALA A 73 5.32 2.97 -10.19
CA ALA A 73 5.24 2.42 -11.53
C ALA A 73 4.20 3.17 -12.37
N VAL A 74 4.57 3.46 -13.62
CA VAL A 74 3.70 3.97 -14.67
C VAL A 74 3.85 3.10 -15.92
N ARG A 75 2.92 3.21 -16.88
CA ARG A 75 3.15 2.58 -18.18
C ARG A 75 4.07 3.44 -19.05
N PRO A 76 4.96 2.84 -19.85
CA PRO A 76 5.82 3.57 -20.78
C PRO A 76 5.07 4.30 -21.90
N ASP A 77 3.85 3.84 -22.24
CA ASP A 77 3.00 4.39 -23.30
C ASP A 77 1.88 5.30 -22.78
N ASP A 78 1.93 5.71 -21.51
CA ASP A 78 0.97 6.64 -20.93
C ASP A 78 1.47 8.09 -21.06
N GLU A 79 0.91 8.82 -22.02
CA GLU A 79 1.28 10.21 -22.33
C GLU A 79 1.23 11.14 -21.10
N ARG A 80 0.38 10.85 -20.12
CA ARG A 80 0.25 11.62 -18.87
C ARG A 80 1.54 11.59 -18.04
N TYR A 81 2.35 10.54 -18.16
CA TYR A 81 3.51 10.29 -17.31
C TYR A 81 4.84 10.21 -18.06
N MET A 82 4.85 10.37 -19.39
CA MET A 82 6.09 10.35 -20.18
C MET A 82 7.15 11.35 -19.69
N GLY A 83 6.70 12.53 -19.24
CA GLY A 83 7.58 13.54 -18.65
C GLY A 83 8.18 13.16 -17.29
N PHE A 84 7.74 12.06 -16.67
CA PHE A 84 8.22 11.58 -15.37
C PHE A 84 9.16 10.38 -15.47
N HIS A 85 9.33 9.79 -16.66
CA HIS A 85 10.23 8.65 -16.84
C HIS A 85 11.66 8.96 -16.37
N GLY A 86 12.21 8.10 -15.51
CA GLY A 86 13.55 8.27 -14.96
C GLY A 86 13.70 9.41 -13.93
N LYS A 87 12.62 10.13 -13.60
CA LYS A 87 12.60 11.08 -12.49
C LYS A 87 12.41 10.35 -11.16
N PHE A 88 12.49 11.12 -10.07
CA PHE A 88 12.26 10.65 -8.72
C PHE A 88 11.17 11.49 -8.06
N ALA A 89 10.18 10.82 -7.47
CA ALA A 89 9.28 11.45 -6.53
C ALA A 89 9.88 11.43 -5.11
N ILE A 90 9.38 12.29 -4.22
CA ILE A 90 9.84 12.38 -2.83
C ILE A 90 8.77 11.80 -1.92
N HIS A 91 9.14 10.79 -1.13
CA HIS A 91 8.23 10.21 -0.15
C HIS A 91 7.93 11.22 0.97
N PRO A 92 6.66 11.59 1.21
CA PRO A 92 6.34 12.78 2.00
C PRO A 92 6.62 12.63 3.50
N PHE A 93 6.73 11.40 4.03
CA PHE A 93 6.94 11.15 5.46
C PHE A 93 8.39 10.86 5.86
N ASN A 94 9.23 10.44 4.92
CA ASN A 94 10.60 9.96 5.23
C ASN A 94 11.67 10.49 4.26
N GLY A 95 11.27 11.25 3.23
CA GLY A 95 12.20 11.89 2.29
C GLY A 95 12.91 10.95 1.31
N ARG A 96 12.59 9.65 1.29
CA ARG A 96 13.17 8.72 0.30
C ARG A 96 12.85 9.19 -1.13
N LYS A 97 13.83 9.05 -2.01
CA LYS A 97 13.65 9.26 -3.46
C LYS A 97 13.06 8.00 -4.06
N LEU A 98 11.86 8.08 -4.58
CA LEU A 98 11.15 6.98 -5.23
C LEU A 98 11.35 7.08 -6.74
N PRO A 99 12.12 6.18 -7.38
CA PRO A 99 12.22 6.17 -8.83
C PRO A 99 10.84 5.99 -9.48
N ILE A 100 10.61 6.72 -10.57
CA ILE A 100 9.47 6.48 -11.47
C ILE A 100 9.91 5.45 -12.50
N ILE A 101 9.37 4.23 -12.38
CA ILE A 101 9.71 3.09 -13.24
C ILE A 101 8.61 2.83 -14.27
N CYS A 102 9.00 2.31 -15.43
CA CYS A 102 8.05 1.91 -16.47
C CYS A 102 7.75 0.40 -16.36
N ASP A 103 6.55 0.03 -15.94
CA ASP A 103 6.13 -1.36 -15.83
C ASP A 103 4.77 -1.60 -16.50
N ALA A 104 4.79 -2.10 -17.74
CA ALA A 104 3.58 -2.37 -18.52
C ALA A 104 2.86 -3.67 -18.11
N ILE A 105 3.46 -4.48 -17.23
CA ILE A 105 2.90 -5.77 -16.78
C ILE A 105 1.94 -5.52 -15.60
N LEU A 106 2.37 -4.71 -14.63
CA LEU A 106 1.54 -4.36 -13.47
C LEU A 106 0.51 -3.27 -13.81
N VAL A 107 0.94 -2.23 -14.53
CA VAL A 107 0.16 -0.99 -14.60
C VAL A 107 -0.90 -1.08 -15.71
N ASP A 108 -2.17 -1.01 -15.32
CA ASP A 108 -3.29 -0.68 -16.19
C ASP A 108 -3.56 0.83 -16.14
N LYS A 109 -3.39 1.52 -17.29
CA LYS A 109 -3.62 2.96 -17.38
C LYS A 109 -5.08 3.37 -17.14
N ASN A 110 -6.03 2.45 -17.27
CA ASN A 110 -7.46 2.71 -17.11
C ASN A 110 -7.92 2.51 -15.65
N PHE A 111 -7.10 1.90 -14.80
CA PHE A 111 -7.41 1.69 -13.39
C PHE A 111 -6.80 2.77 -12.49
N GLY A 112 -7.58 3.23 -11.51
CA GLY A 112 -7.13 4.25 -10.57
C GLY A 112 -6.69 5.53 -11.30
N THR A 113 -5.43 5.91 -11.15
CA THR A 113 -4.82 7.04 -11.87
C THR A 113 -4.00 6.62 -13.08
N GLY A 114 -3.66 5.33 -13.23
CA GLY A 114 -2.64 4.85 -14.15
C GLY A 114 -1.20 4.95 -13.60
N ALA A 115 -1.04 5.33 -12.33
CA ALA A 115 0.22 5.26 -11.59
C ALA A 115 0.04 4.46 -10.29
N VAL A 116 0.97 3.56 -9.99
CA VAL A 116 0.88 2.61 -8.89
C VAL A 116 2.05 2.80 -7.93
N LYS A 117 1.77 3.00 -6.64
CA LYS A 117 2.82 2.95 -5.61
C LYS A 117 3.32 1.51 -5.43
N ILE A 118 4.63 1.30 -5.35
CA ILE A 118 5.22 -0.04 -5.25
C ILE A 118 5.79 -0.25 -3.86
N THR A 119 5.24 -1.24 -3.14
CA THR A 119 5.65 -1.65 -1.80
C THR A 119 6.04 -3.15 -1.78
N PRO A 120 7.24 -3.53 -2.28
CA PRO A 120 7.57 -4.93 -2.57
C PRO A 120 7.48 -5.91 -1.39
N ALA A 121 7.62 -5.41 -0.15
CA ALA A 121 7.57 -6.25 1.05
C ALA A 121 6.16 -6.59 1.54
N HIS A 122 5.11 -6.01 0.94
CA HIS A 122 3.74 -6.06 1.48
C HIS A 122 2.65 -6.43 0.46
N ASP A 123 2.99 -6.60 -0.82
CA ASP A 123 2.04 -7.02 -1.86
C ASP A 123 2.73 -7.98 -2.85
N PRO A 124 2.11 -9.12 -3.20
CA PRO A 124 2.71 -10.07 -4.15
C PRO A 124 2.99 -9.49 -5.54
N ASN A 125 2.11 -8.62 -6.06
CA ASN A 125 2.31 -8.01 -7.37
C ASN A 125 3.46 -6.99 -7.32
N ASP A 126 3.53 -6.18 -6.25
CA ASP A 126 4.63 -5.25 -6.01
C ASP A 126 5.96 -5.98 -5.80
N SER A 127 5.95 -7.16 -5.16
CA SER A 127 7.13 -8.03 -5.00
C SER A 127 7.69 -8.44 -6.37
N GLU A 128 6.83 -8.87 -7.31
CA GLU A 128 7.28 -9.23 -8.65
C GLU A 128 7.83 -8.03 -9.42
N VAL A 129 7.24 -6.84 -9.27
CA VAL A 129 7.80 -5.59 -9.82
C VAL A 129 9.15 -5.29 -9.18
N GLY A 130 9.25 -5.43 -7.86
CA GLY A 130 10.48 -5.22 -7.12
C GLY A 130 11.61 -6.10 -7.62
N LYS A 131 11.35 -7.36 -7.94
CA LYS A 131 12.33 -8.26 -8.57
C LYS A 131 12.70 -7.82 -9.98
N ARG A 132 11.72 -7.48 -10.82
CA ARG A 132 11.96 -7.05 -12.23
C ARG A 132 12.81 -5.79 -12.33
N HIS A 133 12.61 -4.84 -11.41
CA HIS A 133 13.27 -3.53 -11.41
C HIS A 133 14.37 -3.39 -10.35
N ASN A 134 14.73 -4.49 -9.67
CA ASN A 134 15.75 -4.53 -8.62
C ASN A 134 15.52 -3.47 -7.52
N LEU A 135 14.28 -3.39 -7.03
CA LEU A 135 13.88 -2.48 -5.95
C LEU A 135 14.19 -3.06 -4.57
N GLU A 136 14.33 -2.17 -3.60
CA GLU A 136 14.50 -2.55 -2.20
C GLU A 136 13.19 -3.10 -1.61
N PHE A 137 13.31 -4.07 -0.72
CA PHE A 137 12.20 -4.68 0.01
C PHE A 137 12.23 -4.18 1.45
N ILE A 138 11.42 -3.15 1.74
CA ILE A 138 11.36 -2.51 3.06
C ILE A 138 10.14 -3.01 3.82
N ASN A 139 10.35 -3.90 4.79
CA ASN A 139 9.28 -4.29 5.72
C ASN A 139 9.01 -3.16 6.73
N ILE A 140 7.76 -2.70 6.82
CA ILE A 140 7.33 -1.66 7.76
C ILE A 140 6.54 -2.18 8.96
N PHE A 141 6.23 -3.48 9.03
CA PHE A 141 5.48 -4.05 10.14
C PHE A 141 6.35 -4.95 11.02
N THR A 142 5.94 -5.03 12.28
CA THR A 142 6.40 -6.04 13.25
C THR A 142 5.48 -7.26 13.17
N ASP A 143 5.92 -8.38 13.74
CA ASP A 143 5.17 -9.64 13.76
C ASP A 143 3.75 -9.51 14.32
N ASP A 144 3.51 -8.54 15.21
CA ASP A 144 2.19 -8.26 15.80
C ASP A 144 1.41 -7.15 15.08
N GLY A 145 1.79 -6.82 13.83
CA GLY A 145 1.04 -5.92 12.95
C GLY A 145 1.13 -4.44 13.33
N LYS A 146 2.15 -4.05 14.11
CA LYS A 146 2.45 -2.64 14.38
C LYS A 146 3.53 -2.11 13.46
N THR A 147 3.44 -0.84 13.09
CA THR A 147 4.47 -0.16 12.31
C THR A 147 5.81 -0.15 13.08
N ASN A 148 6.89 -0.56 12.42
CA ASN A 148 8.24 -0.54 12.95
C ASN A 148 8.95 0.79 12.62
N SER A 149 10.26 0.89 12.89
CA SER A 149 11.05 2.10 12.63
C SER A 149 11.12 2.52 11.15
N ASN A 150 10.99 1.59 10.20
CA ASN A 150 11.03 1.88 8.77
C ASN A 150 9.80 2.67 8.30
N GLY A 151 8.68 2.55 9.02
CA GLY A 151 7.49 3.35 8.77
C GLY A 151 7.63 4.82 9.18
N GLY A 152 8.72 5.18 9.86
CA GLY A 152 9.00 6.53 10.31
C GLY A 152 8.48 6.82 11.73
N PRO A 153 9.10 7.80 12.42
CA PRO A 153 8.83 8.08 13.83
C PRO A 153 7.39 8.55 14.10
N GLU A 154 6.71 9.14 13.11
CA GLU A 154 5.32 9.61 13.23
C GLU A 154 4.33 8.43 13.39
N PHE A 155 4.65 7.24 12.88
CA PHE A 155 3.74 6.09 12.84
C PHE A 155 4.23 4.88 13.62
N ALA A 156 5.48 4.88 14.07
CA ALA A 156 6.09 3.77 14.79
C ALA A 156 5.24 3.37 16.02
N GLY A 157 5.01 2.06 16.18
CA GLY A 157 4.21 1.48 17.24
C GLY A 157 2.70 1.49 16.99
N MET A 158 2.20 2.16 15.95
CA MET A 158 0.76 2.14 15.62
C MET A 158 0.37 0.79 15.01
N PRO A 159 -0.75 0.17 15.44
CA PRO A 159 -1.33 -0.97 14.73
C PRO A 159 -1.69 -0.60 13.29
N ARG A 160 -1.54 -1.52 12.32
CA ARG A 160 -1.70 -1.27 10.86
C ARG A 160 -2.94 -0.44 10.46
N PHE A 161 -4.14 -0.77 10.95
CA PHE A 161 -5.34 0.02 10.61
C PHE A 161 -5.45 1.36 11.35
N LYS A 162 -4.72 1.54 12.46
CA LYS A 162 -4.53 2.87 13.08
C LYS A 162 -3.48 3.69 12.34
N ALA A 163 -2.43 3.06 11.84
CA ALA A 163 -1.49 3.70 10.94
C ALA A 163 -2.19 4.15 9.66
N ARG A 164 -3.15 3.38 9.12
CA ARG A 164 -4.01 3.79 7.99
C ARG A 164 -4.72 5.11 8.25
N GLU A 165 -5.48 5.20 9.35
CA GLU A 165 -6.18 6.43 9.75
C GLU A 165 -5.20 7.61 9.90
N ALA A 166 -4.04 7.37 10.55
CA ALA A 166 -3.03 8.40 10.79
C ALA A 166 -2.36 8.89 9.51
N VAL A 167 -2.03 7.99 8.58
CA VAL A 167 -1.42 8.33 7.28
C VAL A 167 -2.40 9.18 6.46
N VAL A 168 -3.68 8.81 6.39
CA VAL A 168 -4.71 9.61 5.69
C VAL A 168 -4.81 11.01 6.30
N ALA A 169 -4.89 11.11 7.63
CA ALA A 169 -4.94 12.40 8.31
C ALA A 169 -3.70 13.26 8.04
N ALA A 170 -2.51 12.64 7.98
CA ALA A 170 -1.27 13.35 7.73
C ALA A 170 -1.12 13.76 6.25
N LEU A 171 -1.63 12.96 5.30
CA LEU A 171 -1.76 13.34 3.89
C LEU A 171 -2.68 14.56 3.72
N HIS A 172 -3.80 14.62 4.44
CA HIS A 172 -4.67 15.80 4.48
C HIS A 172 -3.95 17.04 4.98
N LYS A 173 -3.23 16.94 6.10
CA LYS A 173 -2.46 18.06 6.69
C LYS A 173 -1.41 18.61 5.72
N ARG A 174 -0.89 17.78 4.82
CA ARG A 174 0.12 18.17 3.81
C ARG A 174 -0.49 18.57 2.47
N GLY A 175 -1.81 18.54 2.32
CA GLY A 175 -2.48 18.84 1.04
C GLY A 175 -2.24 17.80 -0.06
N LEU A 176 -1.78 16.60 0.31
CA LEU A 176 -1.43 15.52 -0.61
C LEU A 176 -2.56 14.50 -0.82
N TYR A 177 -3.60 14.54 0.00
CA TYR A 177 -4.79 13.72 -0.20
C TYR A 177 -5.61 14.22 -1.39
N LYS A 178 -5.97 13.33 -2.33
CA LYS A 178 -6.66 13.67 -3.59
C LYS A 178 -8.06 13.06 -3.71
N GLY A 179 -8.56 12.42 -2.65
CA GLY A 179 -9.91 11.85 -2.62
C GLY A 179 -9.91 10.35 -2.39
N ALA A 180 -11.11 9.80 -2.24
CA ALA A 180 -11.33 8.37 -2.13
C ALA A 180 -12.66 8.01 -2.79
N LYS A 181 -12.73 6.80 -3.34
CA LYS A 181 -13.96 6.24 -3.93
C LYS A 181 -14.12 4.78 -3.52
N ASP A 182 -15.34 4.29 -3.64
CA ASP A 182 -15.62 2.88 -3.40
C ASP A 182 -14.91 2.04 -4.45
N ASN A 183 -14.43 0.87 -4.02
CA ASN A 183 -13.64 -0.02 -4.86
C ASN A 183 -13.86 -1.47 -4.46
N GLU A 184 -14.22 -2.28 -5.43
CA GLU A 184 -14.33 -3.72 -5.24
C GLU A 184 -12.95 -4.32 -4.96
N MET A 185 -12.85 -5.16 -3.94
CA MET A 185 -11.61 -5.84 -3.57
C MET A 185 -11.89 -7.23 -3.03
N ARG A 186 -10.90 -8.11 -3.17
CA ARG A 186 -10.89 -9.43 -2.56
C ARG A 186 -9.99 -9.41 -1.33
N LEU A 187 -10.56 -9.65 -0.15
CA LEU A 187 -9.87 -9.60 1.13
C LEU A 187 -9.46 -11.01 1.57
N GLY A 188 -8.19 -11.22 1.90
CA GLY A 188 -7.70 -12.44 2.53
C GLY A 188 -7.86 -12.38 4.05
N LEU A 189 -8.47 -13.40 4.62
CA LEU A 189 -8.69 -13.56 6.06
C LEU A 189 -8.10 -14.88 6.53
N CYS A 190 -7.45 -14.90 7.69
CA CYS A 190 -7.04 -16.17 8.31
C CYS A 190 -8.29 -16.98 8.68
N SER A 191 -8.34 -18.25 8.27
CA SER A 191 -9.48 -19.13 8.54
C SER A 191 -9.71 -19.38 10.03
N ARG A 192 -8.66 -19.27 10.85
CA ARG A 192 -8.68 -19.50 12.30
C ARG A 192 -9.01 -18.26 13.11
N THR A 193 -8.29 -17.16 12.89
CA THR A 193 -8.45 -15.94 13.70
C THR A 193 -9.47 -14.97 13.13
N LYS A 194 -9.77 -15.09 11.83
CA LYS A 194 -10.54 -14.12 11.05
C LYS A 194 -9.87 -12.73 10.98
N ASP A 195 -8.58 -12.65 11.29
CA ASP A 195 -7.79 -11.45 11.04
C ASP A 195 -7.47 -11.29 9.56
N VAL A 196 -7.24 -10.05 9.13
CA VAL A 196 -6.82 -9.74 7.77
C VAL A 196 -5.38 -10.24 7.58
N VAL A 197 -5.13 -11.00 6.53
CA VAL A 197 -3.79 -11.49 6.22
C VAL A 197 -2.89 -10.32 5.83
N GLU A 198 -1.69 -10.29 6.38
CA GLU A 198 -0.60 -9.40 5.94
C GLU A 198 0.28 -10.07 4.89
#